data_AF-A0AAV7C5Z5-F1
#
_entry.id   AF-A0AAV7C5Z5-F1
#
_cell.length_a   1.000
_cell.length_b   1.000
_cell.length_c   1.000
_cell.angle_alpha   90.00
_cell.angle_beta   90.00
_cell.angle_gamma   90.00
#
_symmetry.space_group_name_H-M   'P 1'
#
loop_
_entity.id
_entity.type
_entity.pdbx_description
1 polymer ?
#
loop_
_entity_poly.entity_id
_entity_poly.type
_entity_poly.pdbx_seq_one_letter_code
_entity_poly.pdbx_strand_id
1 'polypeptide(L)'
;MGSRRVPARTVLFEKEKNGVTYRVPALLYIPRWSTLLAFAEERLSADDAHANLLVLRRGILYHSYVEWEDMFAVERAHLPGHRSMNPCPIYDAFTGQIFLFFIAVQGRTTESYQIITGRNLARLCYVTSSDQGKTWSEVTDLTQKVIGESLKEWATFALGPGHGIQLKSGHLLLPAYTYHIDCRNCFGKLCRTTPRAFVFRSVDHGKTWTFGDLVPNLQTVECQLVSVDEEDGSNVLYCNARSSLGFRVQALSYDSGSVFQQGQLVEKLVETPNGCHGSVVGFPAPLQFSSKLNTKNIVLGQAMNGFALHKISDIATRRVHQLHHSLERRLDDYQLNRQSNFCKIMDHKHSKGKTSYKNNKHNKPQSSSKSTQEQNSILRTDYQLQLPTWVLYCHPTSPSSTCKLGVTSAHTLKTLIAGPALGHL
;
A
#
# COMPACT_ATOMS: atom_id res chain seq x y z
N MET A 1 25.16 -15.86 -17.14
CA MET A 1 24.96 -14.87 -16.06
C MET A 1 24.22 -13.68 -16.66
N GLY A 2 22.91 -13.54 -16.41
CA GLY A 2 22.18 -12.38 -16.92
C GLY A 2 22.66 -11.11 -16.22
N SER A 3 22.97 -10.04 -16.96
CA SER A 3 23.36 -8.78 -16.35
C SER A 3 22.24 -8.31 -15.43
N ARG A 4 22.60 -7.84 -14.24
CA ARG A 4 21.66 -7.29 -13.26
C ARG A 4 21.08 -6.01 -13.87
N ARG A 5 19.92 -6.10 -14.53
CA ARG A 5 19.22 -4.93 -15.08
C ARG A 5 18.90 -3.99 -13.93
N VAL A 6 19.63 -2.89 -13.83
CA VAL A 6 19.27 -1.78 -12.95
C VAL A 6 18.09 -1.08 -13.63
N PRO A 7 16.94 -0.93 -12.95
CA PRO A 7 15.81 -0.19 -13.53
C PRO A 7 16.25 1.22 -13.94
N ALA A 8 15.73 1.71 -15.07
CA ALA A 8 15.97 3.08 -15.49
C ALA A 8 15.52 4.05 -14.39
N ARG A 9 16.31 5.09 -14.14
CA ARG A 9 15.98 6.15 -13.18
C ARG A 9 15.45 7.36 -13.93
N THR A 10 14.26 7.80 -13.57
CA THR A 10 13.60 8.98 -14.14
C THR A 10 13.35 9.98 -13.03
N VAL A 11 13.77 11.23 -13.23
CA VAL A 11 13.43 12.34 -12.34
C VAL A 11 12.00 12.77 -12.64
N LEU A 12 11.10 12.67 -11.67
CA LEU A 12 9.69 13.06 -11.82
C LEU A 12 9.42 14.50 -11.40
N PHE A 13 10.10 14.93 -10.34
CA PHE A 13 9.97 16.26 -9.78
C PHE A 13 11.36 16.83 -9.56
N GLU A 14 11.61 18.01 -10.13
CA GLU A 14 12.91 18.67 -10.09
C GLU A 14 12.75 20.06 -9.48
N LYS A 15 13.74 20.49 -8.69
CA LYS A 15 13.77 21.83 -8.12
C LYS A 15 13.74 22.87 -9.23
N GLU A 16 12.88 23.87 -9.08
CA GLU A 16 12.76 24.96 -10.04
C GLU A 16 13.77 26.08 -9.75
N LYS A 17 14.07 26.87 -10.80
CA LYS A 17 15.00 28.01 -10.71
C LYS A 17 14.53 29.11 -9.77
N ASN A 18 13.21 29.26 -9.61
CA ASN A 18 12.59 30.24 -8.71
C ASN A 18 12.66 29.82 -7.21
N GLY A 19 13.20 28.64 -6.91
CA GLY A 19 13.31 28.13 -5.54
C GLY A 19 12.21 27.16 -5.13
N VAL A 20 11.18 26.94 -5.96
CA VAL A 20 10.15 25.92 -5.71
C VAL A 20 10.80 24.54 -5.63
N THR A 21 10.44 23.78 -4.59
CA THR A 21 10.96 22.43 -4.34
C THR A 21 9.82 21.43 -4.19
N TYR A 22 10.10 20.18 -4.53
CA TYR A 22 9.16 19.08 -4.42
C TYR A 22 9.65 18.10 -3.36
N ARG A 23 8.83 17.87 -2.32
CA ARG A 23 9.19 17.00 -1.19
C ARG A 23 8.03 16.10 -0.80
N VAL A 24 8.29 15.18 0.12
CA VAL A 24 7.29 14.28 0.72
C VAL A 24 6.58 13.45 -0.36
N PRO A 25 7.29 12.51 -1.01
CA PRO A 25 6.74 11.75 -2.12
C PRO A 25 5.71 10.73 -1.63
N ALA A 26 4.70 10.50 -2.47
CA ALA A 26 3.75 9.41 -2.33
C ALA A 26 3.56 8.71 -3.68
N LEU A 27 3.50 7.38 -3.67
CA LEU A 27 3.36 6.59 -4.89
C LEU A 27 2.28 5.53 -4.69
N LEU A 28 1.28 5.54 -5.56
CA LEU A 28 0.19 4.58 -5.57
C LEU A 28 0.17 3.82 -6.89
N TYR A 29 0.21 2.49 -6.83
CA TYR A 29 -0.02 1.64 -7.99
C TYR A 29 -1.48 1.17 -8.03
N ILE A 30 -2.09 1.23 -9.20
CA ILE A 30 -3.47 0.83 -9.44
C ILE A 30 -3.48 -0.34 -10.43
N PRO A 31 -3.50 -1.60 -9.95
CA PRO A 31 -3.29 -2.79 -10.78
C PRO A 31 -4.32 -2.93 -11.91
N ARG A 32 -5.57 -2.54 -11.66
CA ARG A 32 -6.67 -2.67 -12.62
C ARG A 32 -6.38 -1.99 -13.97
N TRP A 33 -5.57 -0.94 -13.97
CA TRP A 33 -5.27 -0.14 -15.17
C TRP A 33 -3.77 -0.02 -15.45
N SER A 34 -2.92 -0.73 -14.70
CA SER A 34 -1.46 -0.56 -14.76
C SER A 34 -1.01 0.89 -14.61
N THR A 35 -1.72 1.67 -13.77
CA THR A 35 -1.46 3.11 -13.58
C THR A 35 -0.70 3.35 -12.29
N LEU A 36 0.30 4.22 -12.33
CA LEU A 36 0.98 4.78 -11.17
C LEU A 36 0.56 6.24 -10.98
N LEU A 37 0.33 6.64 -9.73
CA LEU A 37 0.11 8.02 -9.33
C LEU A 37 1.24 8.44 -8.40
N ALA A 38 2.10 9.35 -8.87
CA ALA A 38 3.20 9.90 -8.09
C ALA A 38 2.82 11.30 -7.60
N PHE A 39 2.68 11.47 -6.30
CA PHE A 39 2.37 12.74 -5.65
C PHE A 39 3.59 13.32 -4.95
N ALA A 40 3.62 14.65 -4.82
CA ALA A 40 4.56 15.37 -3.98
C ALA A 40 3.93 16.65 -3.43
N GLU A 41 4.48 17.17 -2.34
CA GLU A 41 4.26 18.56 -1.95
C GLU A 41 5.04 19.48 -2.87
N GLU A 42 4.35 20.44 -3.47
CA GLU A 42 4.98 21.63 -4.02
C GLU A 42 5.20 22.63 -2.88
N ARG A 43 6.44 23.12 -2.74
CA ARG A 43 6.82 24.07 -1.69
C ARG A 43 7.50 25.29 -2.29
N LEU A 44 7.15 26.47 -1.80
CA LEU A 44 7.74 27.74 -2.25
C LEU A 44 9.23 27.89 -1.87
N SER A 45 9.68 27.11 -0.88
CA SER A 45 11.10 26.89 -0.57
C SER A 45 11.27 25.52 0.10
N ALA A 46 12.49 25.18 0.55
CA ALA A 46 12.74 23.91 1.23
C ALA A 46 12.06 23.79 2.63
N ASP A 47 11.62 24.91 3.22
CA ASP A 47 10.99 24.97 4.54
C ASP A 47 9.64 24.21 4.56
N ASP A 48 9.39 23.44 5.63
CA ASP A 48 8.14 22.70 5.81
C ASP A 48 6.92 23.63 5.93
N ALA A 49 7.09 24.84 6.51
CA ALA A 49 6.03 25.83 6.61
C ALA A 49 5.73 26.55 5.27
N HIS A 50 6.55 26.33 4.24
CA HIS A 50 6.38 26.87 2.89
C HIS A 50 5.77 25.87 1.91
N ALA A 51 5.28 24.72 2.38
CA ALA A 51 4.38 23.89 1.58
C ALA A 51 3.19 24.72 1.08
N ASN A 52 2.72 24.39 -0.13
CA ASN A 52 1.69 25.13 -0.83
C ASN A 52 0.54 24.19 -1.21
N LEU A 53 0.76 23.39 -2.25
CA LEU A 53 -0.23 22.50 -2.87
C LEU A 53 0.37 21.10 -3.05
N LEU A 54 -0.49 20.15 -3.44
CA LEU A 54 -0.07 18.82 -3.85
C LEU A 54 -0.05 18.75 -5.37
N VAL A 55 1.00 18.14 -5.92
CA VAL A 55 1.14 17.89 -7.36
C VAL A 55 1.10 16.40 -7.64
N LEU A 56 0.73 16.03 -8.86
CA LEU A 56 0.61 14.66 -9.34
C LEU A 56 1.26 14.52 -10.72
N ARG A 57 1.99 13.41 -10.92
CA ARG A 57 2.23 12.82 -12.24
C ARG A 57 1.56 11.46 -12.33
N ARG A 58 0.83 11.23 -13.42
CA ARG A 58 0.24 9.94 -13.74
C ARG A 58 1.19 9.18 -14.66
N GLY A 59 1.36 7.88 -14.45
CA GLY A 59 2.22 7.06 -15.29
C GLY A 59 1.56 5.73 -15.66
N ILE A 60 1.79 5.25 -16.88
CA ILE A 60 1.35 3.93 -17.32
C ILE A 60 2.55 2.98 -17.29
N LEU A 61 2.42 1.90 -16.54
CA LEU A 61 3.44 0.86 -16.40
C LEU A 61 3.34 -0.14 -17.56
N TYR A 62 4.41 -0.24 -18.33
CA TYR A 62 4.60 -1.23 -19.40
C TYR A 62 5.76 -2.15 -19.05
N HIS A 63 5.46 -3.40 -18.67
CA HIS A 63 6.46 -4.44 -18.35
C HIS A 63 7.61 -3.94 -17.44
N SER A 64 8.66 -3.35 -18.02
CA SER A 64 9.87 -2.85 -17.34
C SER A 64 10.06 -1.32 -17.33
N TYR A 65 9.13 -0.52 -17.86
CA TYR A 65 9.24 0.95 -17.88
C TYR A 65 7.90 1.64 -17.62
N VAL A 66 7.95 2.94 -17.29
CA VAL A 66 6.76 3.76 -17.03
C VAL A 66 6.79 4.98 -17.94
N GLU A 67 5.69 5.23 -18.65
CA GLU A 67 5.49 6.47 -19.40
C GLU A 67 4.73 7.45 -18.51
N TRP A 68 5.32 8.60 -18.23
CA TRP A 68 4.76 9.61 -17.35
C TRP A 68 4.13 10.76 -18.14
N GLU A 69 2.93 11.15 -17.73
CA GLU A 69 2.27 12.38 -18.15
C GLU A 69 2.96 13.60 -17.51
N ASP A 70 2.62 14.78 -18.01
CA ASP A 70 3.02 16.06 -17.41
C ASP A 70 2.50 16.20 -15.98
N MET A 71 3.25 16.96 -15.18
CA MET A 71 2.85 17.28 -13.82
C MET A 71 1.67 18.24 -13.82
N PHE A 72 0.72 18.02 -12.91
CA PHE A 72 -0.35 18.98 -12.65
C PHE A 72 -0.64 19.10 -11.15
N ALA A 73 -1.16 20.26 -10.75
CA ALA A 73 -1.61 20.49 -9.40
C ALA A 73 -2.93 19.76 -9.14
N VAL A 74 -3.06 19.14 -7.96
CA VAL A 74 -4.33 18.61 -7.47
C VAL A 74 -5.08 19.75 -6.79
N GLU A 75 -5.61 20.69 -7.60
CA GLU A 75 -6.19 21.95 -7.12
C GLU A 75 -7.27 21.78 -6.04
N ARG A 76 -8.00 20.66 -6.10
CA ARG A 76 -9.08 20.32 -5.17
C ARG A 76 -8.57 19.86 -3.82
N ALA A 77 -7.31 19.40 -3.72
CA ALA A 77 -6.68 19.01 -2.47
C ALA A 77 -6.15 20.25 -1.72
N HIS A 78 -7.04 21.21 -1.49
CA HIS A 78 -6.75 22.50 -0.86
C HIS A 78 -7.90 22.94 0.03
N LEU A 79 -7.57 23.42 1.23
CA LEU A 79 -8.52 24.05 2.15
C LEU A 79 -8.18 25.55 2.24
N PRO A 80 -9.14 26.48 2.00
CA PRO A 80 -8.85 27.91 1.99
C PRO A 80 -8.11 28.39 3.26
N GLY A 81 -7.05 29.17 3.07
CA GLY A 81 -6.22 29.68 4.18
C GLY A 81 -5.28 28.65 4.80
N HIS A 82 -5.17 27.45 4.22
CA HIS A 82 -4.28 26.38 4.68
C HIS A 82 -3.32 25.94 3.58
N ARG A 83 -2.17 25.40 3.99
CA ARG A 83 -1.25 24.68 3.09
C ARG A 83 -1.50 23.18 3.16
N SER A 84 -1.39 22.49 2.02
CA SER A 84 -1.57 21.04 1.94
C SER A 84 -0.23 20.32 2.08
N MET A 85 -0.19 19.30 2.94
CA MET A 85 1.04 18.56 3.28
C MET A 85 0.75 17.05 3.46
N ASN A 86 1.80 16.24 3.44
CA ASN A 86 1.80 14.81 3.69
C ASN A 86 0.78 14.02 2.86
N PRO A 87 0.90 14.01 1.51
CA PRO A 87 0.05 13.19 0.66
C PRO A 87 0.14 11.72 1.06
N CYS A 88 -1.01 11.07 1.22
CA CYS A 88 -1.12 9.66 1.57
C CYS A 88 -2.31 9.02 0.82
N PRO A 89 -2.11 8.63 -0.45
CA PRO A 89 -3.12 7.95 -1.24
C PRO A 89 -3.47 6.54 -0.75
N ILE A 90 -4.73 6.15 -0.97
CA ILE A 90 -5.27 4.79 -0.82
C ILE A 90 -6.10 4.47 -2.06
N TYR A 91 -5.91 3.27 -2.61
CA TYR A 91 -6.79 2.72 -3.65
C TYR A 91 -7.70 1.66 -3.03
N ASP A 92 -9.00 1.88 -3.09
CA ASP A 92 -10.00 0.87 -2.77
C ASP A 92 -10.30 0.05 -4.02
N ALA A 93 -9.74 -1.17 -4.09
CA ALA A 93 -9.88 -2.06 -5.23
C ALA A 93 -11.32 -2.57 -5.42
N PHE A 94 -12.13 -2.61 -4.35
CA PHE A 94 -13.48 -3.14 -4.41
C PHE A 94 -14.41 -2.12 -5.08
N THR A 95 -14.32 -0.86 -4.68
CA THR A 95 -15.12 0.22 -5.27
C THR A 95 -14.48 0.84 -6.51
N GLY A 96 -13.17 0.70 -6.68
CA GLY A 96 -12.39 1.40 -7.69
C GLY A 96 -12.09 2.86 -7.36
N GLN A 97 -12.41 3.30 -6.13
CA GLN A 97 -12.23 4.65 -5.65
C GLN A 97 -10.77 4.90 -5.22
N ILE A 98 -10.21 6.03 -5.61
CA ILE A 98 -8.96 6.54 -5.05
C ILE A 98 -9.30 7.60 -4.01
N PHE A 99 -8.66 7.52 -2.85
CA PHE A 99 -8.61 8.59 -1.86
C PHE A 99 -7.21 9.17 -1.85
N LEU A 100 -7.08 10.49 -1.85
CA LEU A 100 -5.84 11.19 -1.53
C LEU A 100 -6.04 11.91 -0.21
N PHE A 101 -5.52 11.33 0.86
CA PHE A 101 -5.48 11.99 2.17
C PHE A 101 -4.31 12.95 2.26
N PHE A 102 -4.49 14.01 3.03
CA PHE A 102 -3.46 15.01 3.34
C PHE A 102 -3.81 15.73 4.64
N ILE A 103 -2.83 16.42 5.22
CA ILE A 103 -3.12 17.41 6.25
C ILE A 103 -3.19 18.81 5.64
N ALA A 104 -4.10 19.64 6.14
CA ALA A 104 -4.15 21.05 5.83
C ALA A 104 -3.79 21.86 7.09
N VAL A 105 -2.70 22.63 7.05
CA VAL A 105 -2.24 23.42 8.21
C VAL A 105 -2.48 24.90 7.97
N GLN A 106 -3.07 25.60 8.95
CA GLN A 106 -3.45 27.00 8.79
C GLN A 106 -2.23 27.90 8.55
N GLY A 107 -2.28 28.67 7.46
CA GLY A 107 -1.23 29.60 7.04
C GLY A 107 0.16 28.95 7.01
N ARG A 108 1.13 29.63 7.64
CA ARG A 108 2.52 29.17 7.80
C ARG A 108 2.85 28.73 9.23
N THR A 109 1.84 28.37 10.02
CA THR A 109 2.08 27.89 11.39
C THR A 109 2.98 26.68 11.38
N THR A 110 4.10 26.76 12.10
CA THR A 110 5.10 25.68 12.16
C THR A 110 4.64 24.56 13.06
N GLU A 111 5.14 23.35 12.84
CA GLU A 111 4.92 22.21 13.73
C GLU A 111 5.41 22.52 15.15
N SER A 112 6.63 23.07 15.27
CA SER A 112 7.23 23.46 16.54
C SER A 112 6.35 24.41 17.34
N TYR A 113 5.73 25.42 16.71
CA TYR A 113 4.80 26.33 17.39
C TYR A 113 3.62 25.56 18.01
N GLN A 114 3.03 24.64 17.26
CA GLN A 114 1.87 23.87 17.72
C GLN A 114 2.25 22.92 18.87
N ILE A 115 3.38 22.22 18.74
CA ILE A 115 3.95 21.34 19.78
C ILE A 115 4.18 22.12 21.08
N ILE A 116 4.83 23.28 20.97
CA ILE A 116 5.22 24.10 22.09
C ILE A 116 3.99 24.72 22.78
N THR A 117 3.03 25.23 22.01
CA THR A 117 1.86 25.94 22.57
C THR A 117 0.68 25.03 22.89
N GLY A 118 0.67 23.79 22.40
CA GLY A 118 -0.48 22.89 22.46
C GLY A 118 -1.67 23.38 21.63
N ARG A 119 -1.45 24.30 20.67
CA ARG A 119 -2.49 24.86 19.81
C ARG A 119 -2.48 24.17 18.45
N ASN A 120 -3.35 23.18 18.31
CA ASN A 120 -3.48 22.39 17.09
C ASN A 120 -4.28 23.14 16.01
N LEU A 121 -3.63 23.37 14.87
CA LEU A 121 -4.19 24.03 13.69
C LEU A 121 -4.06 23.14 12.42
N ALA A 122 -3.82 21.84 12.61
CA ALA A 122 -3.82 20.85 11.55
C ALA A 122 -5.24 20.28 11.33
N ARG A 123 -5.58 20.04 10.05
CA ARG A 123 -6.83 19.43 9.62
C ARG A 123 -6.56 18.14 8.85
N LEU A 124 -7.39 17.12 9.05
CA LEU A 124 -7.37 15.88 8.27
C LEU A 124 -8.31 16.04 7.09
N CYS A 125 -7.77 16.01 5.87
CA CYS A 125 -8.55 16.21 4.66
C CYS A 125 -8.36 15.06 3.67
N TYR A 126 -9.33 14.89 2.77
CA TYR A 126 -9.14 14.10 1.57
C TYR A 126 -9.88 14.65 0.36
N VAL A 127 -9.44 14.22 -0.82
CA VAL A 127 -10.20 14.27 -2.08
C VAL A 127 -10.27 12.88 -2.68
N THR A 128 -11.24 12.64 -3.56
CA THR A 128 -11.48 11.34 -4.19
C THR A 128 -11.47 11.42 -5.71
N SER A 129 -11.00 10.35 -6.36
CA SER A 129 -11.02 10.20 -7.83
C SER A 129 -11.52 8.82 -8.26
N SER A 130 -12.54 8.79 -9.12
CA SER A 130 -13.11 7.57 -9.71
C SER A 130 -12.61 7.32 -11.15
N ASP A 131 -11.74 8.19 -11.66
CA ASP A 131 -11.28 8.21 -13.06
C ASP A 131 -9.76 8.13 -13.17
N GLN A 132 -9.13 7.42 -12.23
CA GLN A 132 -7.69 7.13 -12.22
C GLN A 132 -6.82 8.38 -11.99
N GLY A 133 -7.28 9.29 -11.13
CA GLY A 133 -6.56 10.50 -10.74
C GLY A 133 -6.64 11.64 -11.75
N LYS A 134 -7.55 11.58 -12.73
CA LYS A 134 -7.71 12.64 -13.74
C LYS A 134 -8.52 13.81 -13.20
N THR A 135 -9.60 13.53 -12.49
CA THR A 135 -10.40 14.53 -11.80
C THR A 135 -10.57 14.16 -10.33
N TRP A 136 -10.81 15.19 -9.51
CA TRP A 136 -10.88 15.07 -8.06
C TRP A 136 -12.15 15.75 -7.52
N SER A 137 -12.77 15.12 -6.52
CA SER A 137 -13.89 15.68 -5.78
C SER A 137 -13.52 16.98 -5.05
N GLU A 138 -14.51 17.69 -4.52
CA GLU A 138 -14.27 18.71 -3.50
C GLU A 138 -13.52 18.14 -2.29
N VAL A 139 -12.77 19.01 -1.61
CA VAL A 139 -12.11 18.67 -0.34
C VAL A 139 -13.13 18.29 0.72
N THR A 140 -12.87 17.21 1.44
CA THR A 140 -13.63 16.82 2.63
C THR A 140 -12.73 16.98 3.87
N ASP A 141 -13.14 17.82 4.83
CA ASP A 141 -12.50 17.94 6.15
C ASP A 141 -13.12 16.90 7.11
N LEU A 142 -12.32 15.93 7.54
CA LEU A 142 -12.69 14.86 8.46
C LEU A 142 -12.38 15.18 9.93
N THR A 143 -11.70 16.30 10.21
CA THR A 143 -11.12 16.59 11.53
C THR A 143 -12.15 16.48 12.64
N GLN A 144 -13.30 17.15 12.50
CA GLN A 144 -14.34 17.14 13.53
C GLN A 144 -15.08 15.81 13.60
N LYS A 145 -15.34 15.18 12.45
CA LYS A 145 -16.10 13.92 12.37
C LYS A 145 -15.33 12.73 12.94
N VAL A 146 -14.00 12.73 12.80
CA VAL A 146 -13.14 11.57 13.10
C VAL A 146 -12.31 11.77 14.35
N ILE A 147 -11.68 12.95 14.51
CA ILE A 147 -10.81 13.24 15.65
C ILE A 147 -11.61 13.89 16.78
N GLY A 148 -12.53 14.81 16.44
CA GLY A 148 -13.46 15.42 17.39
C GLY A 148 -12.77 16.02 18.62
N GLU A 149 -13.25 15.65 19.80
CA GLU A 149 -12.75 16.17 21.08
C GLU A 149 -11.29 15.79 21.38
N SER A 150 -10.81 14.64 20.89
CA SER A 150 -9.42 14.20 21.05
C SER A 150 -8.43 15.16 20.39
N LEU A 151 -8.87 16.04 19.48
CA LEU A 151 -8.02 17.07 18.90
C LEU A 151 -7.42 18.00 19.96
N LYS A 152 -8.13 18.19 21.10
CA LYS A 152 -7.64 19.00 22.23
C LYS A 152 -6.48 18.30 22.95
N GLU A 153 -6.34 16.99 22.86
CA GLU A 153 -5.27 16.24 23.50
C GLU A 153 -4.03 16.17 22.62
N TRP A 154 -4.11 16.66 21.38
CA TRP A 154 -3.05 16.57 20.38
C TRP A 154 -2.51 17.95 20.12
N ALA A 155 -1.21 18.18 20.35
CA ALA A 155 -0.59 19.46 20.03
C ALA A 155 -0.55 19.70 18.52
N THR A 156 -0.31 18.62 17.76
CA THR A 156 -0.45 18.53 16.30
C THR A 156 -0.49 17.05 15.91
N PHE A 157 -0.82 16.76 14.66
CA PHE A 157 -0.74 15.42 14.08
C PHE A 157 -0.39 15.50 12.60
N ALA A 158 0.06 14.39 12.03
CA ALA A 158 0.28 14.26 10.60
C ALA A 158 0.06 12.82 10.14
N LEU A 159 -0.08 12.65 8.83
CA LEU A 159 -0.09 11.34 8.19
C LEU A 159 1.35 10.84 8.10
N GLY A 160 1.56 9.52 8.10
CA GLY A 160 2.87 8.93 7.80
C GLY A 160 3.05 8.91 6.29
N PRO A 161 3.62 9.95 5.64
CA PRO A 161 3.38 10.19 4.23
C PRO A 161 3.76 8.99 3.36
N GLY A 162 3.24 8.95 2.14
CA GLY A 162 3.53 7.87 1.21
C GLY A 162 2.27 7.13 0.78
N HIS A 163 1.88 6.04 1.45
CA HIS A 163 0.67 5.32 1.07
C HIS A 163 -0.03 4.71 2.28
N GLY A 164 -1.36 4.70 2.24
CA GLY A 164 -2.14 3.81 3.08
C GLY A 164 -2.36 2.47 2.38
N ILE A 165 -3.04 1.55 3.05
CA ILE A 165 -3.25 0.19 2.55
C ILE A 165 -4.72 -0.20 2.60
N GLN A 166 -5.11 -1.12 1.72
CA GLN A 166 -6.36 -1.86 1.84
C GLN A 166 -6.04 -3.29 2.27
N LEU A 167 -6.68 -3.75 3.34
CA LEU A 167 -6.60 -5.15 3.78
C LEU A 167 -7.43 -6.05 2.86
N LYS A 168 -7.16 -7.36 2.84
CA LYS A 168 -7.98 -8.35 2.12
C LYS A 168 -9.47 -8.31 2.52
N SER A 169 -9.78 -7.90 3.74
CA SER A 169 -11.14 -7.69 4.23
C SER A 169 -11.88 -6.52 3.56
N GLY A 170 -11.16 -5.65 2.84
CA GLY A 170 -11.68 -4.40 2.28
C GLY A 170 -11.46 -3.19 3.18
N HIS A 171 -11.05 -3.38 4.43
CA HIS A 171 -10.75 -2.27 5.36
C HIS A 171 -9.64 -1.38 4.79
N LEU A 172 -9.83 -0.06 4.90
CA LEU A 172 -8.86 0.94 4.49
C LEU A 172 -8.11 1.46 5.71
N LEU A 173 -6.79 1.44 5.68
CA LEU A 173 -5.91 1.88 6.77
C LEU A 173 -5.00 3.02 6.32
N LEU A 174 -4.97 4.08 7.10
CA LEU A 174 -4.20 5.29 6.87
C LEU A 174 -3.24 5.53 8.05
N PRO A 175 -1.91 5.36 7.88
CA PRO A 175 -0.95 5.58 8.94
C PRO A 175 -0.85 7.06 9.32
N ALA A 176 -0.72 7.33 10.62
CA ALA A 176 -0.61 8.68 11.17
C ALA A 176 0.23 8.68 12.46
N TYR A 177 0.54 9.88 12.95
CA TYR A 177 1.10 10.08 14.28
C TYR A 177 0.62 11.40 14.87
N THR A 178 0.65 11.50 16.18
CA THR A 178 0.30 12.73 16.91
C THR A 178 1.31 13.02 18.02
N TYR A 179 1.51 14.30 18.32
CA TYR A 179 2.14 14.75 19.56
C TYR A 179 1.08 14.87 20.65
N HIS A 180 0.88 13.81 21.42
CA HIS A 180 -0.04 13.77 22.54
C HIS A 180 0.43 14.73 23.64
N ILE A 181 -0.47 15.55 24.19
CA ILE A 181 -0.19 16.49 25.28
C ILE A 181 -0.30 15.75 26.60
N ASP A 182 0.85 15.41 27.18
CA ASP A 182 0.88 14.74 28.48
C ASP A 182 0.66 15.73 29.64
N CYS A 183 1.00 17.00 29.43
CA CYS A 183 0.76 18.06 30.40
C CYS A 183 0.77 19.45 29.74
N ARG A 184 -0.30 20.23 29.96
CA ARG A 184 -0.46 21.58 29.39
C ARG A 184 0.32 22.67 30.12
N ASN A 185 0.53 22.52 31.42
CA ASN A 185 1.21 23.53 32.25
C ASN A 185 2.26 22.86 33.13
N CYS A 186 3.51 22.86 32.67
CA CYS A 186 4.63 22.18 33.35
C CYS A 186 5.44 23.21 34.13
N PHE A 187 5.09 23.47 35.40
CA PHE A 187 5.85 24.37 36.28
C PHE A 187 6.14 25.76 35.66
N GLY A 188 5.13 26.37 35.03
CA GLY A 188 5.27 27.66 34.33
C GLY A 188 5.96 27.59 32.97
N LYS A 189 6.27 26.38 32.47
CA LYS A 189 6.78 26.13 31.11
C LYS A 189 5.70 25.57 30.19
N LEU A 190 6.01 25.66 28.89
CA LEU A 190 5.22 25.24 27.74
C LEU A 190 4.90 23.73 27.74
N CYS A 191 3.99 23.29 26.84
CA CYS A 191 3.40 21.95 26.87
C CYS A 191 4.45 20.84 26.82
N ARG A 192 4.28 19.79 27.64
CA ARG A 192 5.02 18.53 27.47
C ARG A 192 4.21 17.61 26.55
N THR A 193 4.83 17.18 25.46
CA THR A 193 4.20 16.31 24.47
C THR A 193 5.04 15.07 24.20
N THR A 194 4.37 13.98 23.82
CA THR A 194 5.01 12.73 23.42
C THR A 194 4.47 12.29 22.06
N PRO A 195 5.31 12.13 21.02
CA PRO A 195 4.86 11.67 19.72
C PRO A 195 4.59 10.17 19.72
N ARG A 196 3.43 9.77 19.17
CA ARG A 196 3.04 8.37 18.99
C ARG A 196 2.39 8.15 17.63
N ALA A 197 2.82 7.10 16.94
CA ALA A 197 2.17 6.58 15.74
C ALA A 197 0.84 5.90 16.07
N PHE A 198 -0.09 5.93 15.13
CA PHE A 198 -1.40 5.24 15.17
C PHE A 198 -1.96 5.08 13.75
N VAL A 199 -3.18 4.59 13.62
CA VAL A 199 -3.82 4.35 12.32
C VAL A 199 -5.26 4.87 12.31
N PHE A 200 -5.63 5.62 11.28
CA PHE A 200 -7.03 5.83 10.92
C PHE A 200 -7.55 4.64 10.11
N ARG A 201 -8.78 4.21 10.36
CA ARG A 201 -9.39 3.02 9.75
C ARG A 201 -10.81 3.31 9.29
N SER A 202 -11.14 2.78 8.11
CA SER A 202 -12.50 2.64 7.62
C SER A 202 -12.80 1.17 7.31
N VAL A 203 -13.97 0.70 7.74
CA VAL A 203 -14.46 -0.67 7.49
C VAL A 203 -15.59 -0.71 6.47
N ASP A 204 -15.97 0.45 5.93
CA ASP A 204 -17.15 0.66 5.08
C ASP A 204 -16.83 1.43 3.80
N HIS A 205 -15.64 1.18 3.25
CA HIS A 205 -15.16 1.78 1.99
C HIS A 205 -15.08 3.31 2.02
N GLY A 206 -14.66 3.86 3.16
CA GLY A 206 -14.39 5.29 3.34
C GLY A 206 -15.59 6.15 3.71
N LYS A 207 -16.77 5.56 3.99
CA LYS A 207 -17.97 6.31 4.40
C LYS A 207 -17.84 6.84 5.83
N THR A 208 -17.30 6.02 6.72
CA THR A 208 -16.96 6.39 8.09
C THR A 208 -15.52 6.02 8.41
N TRP A 209 -14.93 6.79 9.32
CA TRP A 209 -13.54 6.65 9.73
C TRP A 209 -13.47 6.73 11.25
N THR A 210 -12.59 5.93 11.82
CA THR A 210 -12.20 5.92 13.24
C THR A 210 -10.68 5.89 13.33
N PHE A 211 -10.10 5.99 14.51
CA PHE A 211 -8.67 5.75 14.72
C PHE A 211 -8.44 4.74 15.85
N GLY A 212 -7.36 3.98 15.74
CA GLY A 212 -6.93 3.03 16.77
C GLY A 212 -6.06 3.68 17.85
N ASP A 213 -5.68 2.88 18.82
CA ASP A 213 -4.82 3.30 19.92
C ASP A 213 -3.43 3.72 19.44
N LEU A 214 -2.83 4.65 20.19
CA LEU A 214 -1.46 5.07 20.01
C LEU A 214 -0.50 3.91 20.32
N VAL A 215 0.54 3.73 19.50
CA VAL A 215 1.62 2.77 19.77
C VAL A 215 2.19 3.07 21.17
N PRO A 216 2.17 2.12 22.11
CA PRO A 216 2.58 2.40 23.47
C PRO A 216 4.10 2.48 23.61
N ASN A 217 4.57 2.76 24.83
CA ASN A 217 5.95 2.71 25.35
C ASN A 217 7.03 3.55 24.61
N LEU A 218 7.20 3.49 23.29
CA LEU A 218 8.27 4.18 22.53
C LEU A 218 7.78 5.40 21.73
N GLN A 219 8.60 6.46 21.71
CA GLN A 219 8.30 7.66 20.92
C GLN A 219 8.42 7.34 19.44
N THR A 220 7.36 7.63 18.70
CA THR A 220 7.22 7.29 17.29
C THR A 220 6.54 8.42 16.53
N VAL A 221 7.06 8.73 15.35
CA VAL A 221 6.48 9.72 14.43
C VAL A 221 6.05 9.01 13.14
N GLU A 222 6.40 9.56 11.98
CA GLU A 222 6.08 9.03 10.66
C GLU A 222 6.25 7.51 10.54
N CYS A 223 5.18 6.83 10.11
CA CYS A 223 5.13 5.38 9.99
C CYS A 223 4.46 4.94 8.68
N GLN A 224 4.66 3.68 8.32
CA GLN A 224 3.92 3.00 7.25
C GLN A 224 3.56 1.57 7.66
N LEU A 225 2.58 1.00 6.96
CA LEU A 225 1.94 -0.25 7.32
C LEU A 225 2.11 -1.31 6.22
N VAL A 226 2.23 -2.57 6.65
CA VAL A 226 2.06 -3.74 5.78
C VAL A 226 1.18 -4.75 6.47
N SER A 227 0.21 -5.31 5.75
CA SER A 227 -0.48 -6.54 6.18
C SER A 227 0.40 -7.73 5.82
N VAL A 228 0.71 -8.56 6.80
CA VAL A 228 1.26 -9.90 6.56
C VAL A 228 0.13 -10.89 6.80
N ASP A 229 -0.36 -11.44 5.70
CA ASP A 229 -1.47 -12.38 5.73
C ASP A 229 -0.96 -13.80 5.98
N GLU A 230 -1.70 -14.56 6.79
CA GLU A 230 -1.43 -15.95 7.13
C GLU A 230 -2.27 -16.91 6.26
N GLU A 231 -1.85 -18.18 6.20
CA GLU A 231 -2.55 -19.22 5.44
C GLU A 231 -3.97 -19.50 5.94
N ASP A 232 -4.21 -19.30 7.24
CA ASP A 232 -5.53 -19.46 7.87
C ASP A 232 -6.51 -18.30 7.57
N GLY A 233 -6.06 -17.30 6.80
CA GLY A 233 -6.85 -16.12 6.44
C GLY A 233 -6.82 -14.99 7.46
N SER A 234 -6.16 -15.18 8.61
CA SER A 234 -5.84 -14.10 9.53
C SER A 234 -4.72 -13.22 9.00
N ASN A 235 -4.46 -12.08 9.64
CA ASN A 235 -3.36 -11.22 9.28
C ASN A 235 -2.75 -10.52 10.50
N VAL A 236 -1.46 -10.19 10.39
CA VAL A 236 -0.76 -9.31 11.32
C VAL A 236 -0.45 -8.01 10.62
N LEU A 237 -0.91 -6.91 11.21
CA LEU A 237 -0.55 -5.59 10.75
C LEU A 237 0.80 -5.20 11.34
N TYR A 238 1.81 -5.04 10.47
CA TYR A 238 3.13 -4.55 10.82
C TYR A 238 3.20 -3.04 10.59
N CYS A 239 3.51 -2.28 11.64
CA CYS A 239 3.77 -0.85 11.60
C CYS A 239 5.26 -0.60 11.77
N ASN A 240 5.87 0.12 10.83
CA ASN A 240 7.26 0.53 10.90
C ASN A 240 7.35 2.05 11.06
N ALA A 241 7.77 2.51 12.24
CA ALA A 241 7.77 3.92 12.61
C ALA A 241 9.17 4.48 12.81
N ARG A 242 9.34 5.75 12.44
CA ARG A 242 10.55 6.54 12.69
C ARG A 242 10.69 6.79 14.19
N SER A 243 11.94 6.75 14.67
CA SER A 243 12.31 7.09 16.04
C SER A 243 13.64 7.84 16.08
N SER A 244 13.86 8.60 17.15
CA SER A 244 15.14 9.25 17.47
C SER A 244 16.08 8.35 18.28
N LEU A 245 15.70 7.09 18.53
CA LEU A 245 16.46 6.11 19.32
C LEU A 245 17.53 5.35 18.50
N GLY A 246 17.88 5.85 17.31
CA GLY A 246 18.91 5.25 16.44
C GLY A 246 18.45 4.04 15.61
N PHE A 247 17.23 3.55 15.83
CA PHE A 247 16.63 2.43 15.08
C PHE A 247 15.15 2.66 14.80
N ARG A 248 14.61 1.99 13.78
CA ARG A 248 13.17 1.91 13.54
C ARG A 248 12.47 1.24 14.72
N VAL A 249 11.26 1.72 15.02
CA VAL A 249 10.35 1.04 15.94
C VAL A 249 9.38 0.20 15.12
N GLN A 250 9.29 -1.09 15.42
CA GLN A 250 8.19 -1.93 14.94
C GLN A 250 7.08 -1.99 15.99
N ALA A 251 5.83 -1.99 15.54
CA ALA A 251 4.67 -2.33 16.35
C ALA A 251 3.76 -3.27 15.56
N LEU A 252 3.16 -4.25 16.25
CA LEU A 252 2.29 -5.25 15.64
C LEU A 252 0.86 -5.06 16.13
N SER A 253 -0.11 -5.29 15.25
CA SER A 253 -1.53 -5.34 15.60
C SER A 253 -2.15 -6.61 15.02
N TYR A 254 -3.00 -7.26 15.81
CA TYR A 254 -3.75 -8.47 15.44
C TYR A 254 -5.23 -8.17 15.15
N ASP A 255 -5.63 -6.90 15.21
CA ASP A 255 -7.03 -6.44 15.14
C ASP A 255 -7.19 -5.29 14.13
N SER A 256 -6.47 -5.38 13.01
CA SER A 256 -6.52 -4.40 11.92
C SER A 256 -6.21 -2.96 12.37
N GLY A 257 -5.23 -2.81 13.27
CA GLY A 257 -4.75 -1.51 13.76
C GLY A 257 -5.69 -0.87 14.77
N SER A 258 -6.53 -1.63 15.47
CA SER A 258 -7.36 -1.09 16.55
C SER A 258 -6.51 -0.90 17.80
N VAL A 259 -5.66 -1.87 18.12
CA VAL A 259 -4.67 -1.82 19.19
C VAL A 259 -3.32 -2.30 18.68
N PHE A 260 -2.26 -1.58 19.04
CA PHE A 260 -0.88 -2.01 18.83
C PHE A 260 -0.29 -2.64 20.10
N GLN A 261 0.46 -3.71 19.90
CA GLN A 261 1.36 -4.25 20.92
C GLN A 261 2.49 -3.25 21.23
N GLN A 262 3.23 -3.51 22.30
CA GLN A 262 4.40 -2.70 22.67
C GLN A 262 5.38 -2.54 21.51
N GLY A 263 5.77 -1.29 21.28
CA GLY A 263 6.78 -0.95 20.27
C GLY A 263 8.13 -1.56 20.63
N GLN A 264 8.86 -2.03 19.62
CA GLN A 264 10.17 -2.67 19.77
C GLN A 264 11.16 -2.03 18.81
N LEU A 265 12.39 -1.78 19.27
CA LEU A 265 13.48 -1.33 18.40
C LEU A 265 13.93 -2.48 17.50
N VAL A 266 14.15 -2.18 16.22
CA VAL A 266 14.65 -3.14 15.23
C VAL A 266 16.08 -2.79 14.88
N GLU A 267 17.04 -3.38 15.58
CA GLU A 267 18.48 -3.06 15.44
C GLU A 267 19.02 -3.18 14.00
N LYS A 268 18.41 -4.07 13.20
CA LYS A 268 18.75 -4.25 11.78
C LYS A 268 18.33 -3.08 10.89
N LEU A 269 17.41 -2.23 11.36
CA LEU A 269 16.88 -1.08 10.64
C LEU A 269 17.36 0.21 11.33
N VAL A 270 18.61 0.58 11.05
CA VAL A 270 19.24 1.77 11.60
C VAL A 270 18.58 3.07 11.13
N GLU A 271 18.58 4.06 11.99
CA GLU A 271 18.11 5.42 11.73
C GLU A 271 19.26 6.43 11.82
N THR A 272 19.07 7.57 11.15
CA THR A 272 19.94 8.74 11.38
C THR A 272 19.71 9.32 12.79
N PRO A 273 20.58 10.20 13.34
CA PRO A 273 20.42 10.72 14.71
C PRO A 273 19.05 11.36 15.02
N ASN A 274 18.44 12.03 14.03
CA ASN A 274 17.11 12.62 14.18
C ASN A 274 16.00 11.73 13.59
N GLY A 275 16.35 10.55 13.08
CA GLY A 275 15.51 9.70 12.26
C GLY A 275 15.15 10.30 10.90
N CYS A 276 14.66 9.47 9.99
CA CYS A 276 14.10 9.89 8.72
C CYS A 276 12.81 9.12 8.40
N HIS A 277 11.94 9.67 7.55
CA HIS A 277 10.84 8.88 7.00
C HIS A 277 11.40 7.66 6.26
N GLY A 278 10.71 6.53 6.36
CA GLY A 278 11.03 5.31 5.64
C GLY A 278 9.78 4.68 5.06
N SER A 279 9.94 3.97 3.94
CA SER A 279 8.83 3.29 3.26
C SER A 279 8.88 1.79 3.50
N VAL A 280 7.72 1.17 3.68
CA VAL A 280 7.59 -0.29 3.77
C VAL A 280 6.48 -0.80 2.86
N VAL A 281 6.74 -1.87 2.11
CA VAL A 281 5.76 -2.51 1.23
C VAL A 281 5.79 -4.03 1.37
N GLY A 282 4.61 -4.64 1.30
CA GLY A 282 4.45 -6.10 1.24
C GLY A 282 4.32 -6.58 -0.20
N PHE A 283 4.92 -7.72 -0.53
CA PHE A 283 4.77 -8.37 -1.84
C PHE A 283 4.82 -9.89 -1.71
N PRO A 284 4.19 -10.64 -2.64
CA PRO A 284 4.25 -12.09 -2.61
C PRO A 284 5.70 -12.60 -2.66
N ALA A 285 6.02 -13.55 -1.79
CA ALA A 285 7.30 -14.23 -1.78
C ALA A 285 7.53 -14.93 -3.13
N PRO A 286 8.75 -14.86 -3.69
CA PRO A 286 9.09 -15.66 -4.86
C PRO A 286 8.84 -17.15 -4.58
N LEU A 287 8.15 -17.84 -5.49
CA LEU A 287 8.00 -19.28 -5.47
C LEU A 287 9.39 -19.93 -5.50
N GLN A 288 9.88 -20.42 -4.36
CA GLN A 288 11.06 -21.28 -4.33
C GLN A 288 10.63 -22.70 -4.72
N PHE A 289 10.82 -23.08 -5.99
CA PHE A 289 10.83 -24.49 -6.35
C PHE A 289 12.09 -25.12 -5.75
N SER A 290 11.93 -25.78 -4.59
CA SER A 290 12.95 -26.69 -4.08
C SER A 290 13.06 -27.87 -5.02
N SER A 291 14.14 -27.94 -5.80
CA SER A 291 14.48 -29.12 -6.61
C SER A 291 14.98 -30.31 -5.78
N LYS A 292 14.89 -30.25 -4.44
CA LYS A 292 15.25 -31.37 -3.58
C LYS A 292 14.04 -32.25 -3.29
N LEU A 293 13.61 -33.02 -4.30
CA LEU A 293 13.04 -34.33 -4.04
C LEU A 293 14.17 -35.17 -3.43
N ASN A 294 14.22 -35.22 -2.11
CA ASN A 294 15.17 -36.02 -1.36
C ASN A 294 14.74 -37.49 -1.49
N THR A 295 15.32 -38.22 -2.45
CA THR A 295 15.13 -39.67 -2.65
C THR A 295 15.77 -40.53 -1.55
N LYS A 296 15.75 -40.06 -0.31
CA LYS A 296 16.23 -40.79 0.87
C LYS A 296 15.16 -40.73 1.95
N ASN A 297 14.10 -41.51 1.72
CA ASN A 297 13.35 -42.30 2.71
C ASN A 297 12.05 -42.79 2.08
N ILE A 298 12.16 -43.81 1.22
CA ILE A 298 11.10 -44.80 1.03
C ILE A 298 11.76 -46.14 1.37
N VAL A 299 11.73 -46.50 2.65
CA VAL A 299 11.88 -47.89 3.07
C VAL A 299 10.56 -48.25 3.73
N LEU A 300 9.69 -48.92 2.97
CA LEU A 300 8.78 -49.91 3.53
C LEU A 300 8.34 -50.87 2.42
N GLY A 301 8.62 -52.16 2.61
CA GLY A 301 7.79 -53.25 2.07
C GLY A 301 8.14 -53.81 0.70
N GLN A 302 9.04 -54.79 0.68
CA GLN A 302 8.99 -56.04 -0.09
C GLN A 302 8.84 -56.01 -1.63
N ALA A 303 9.91 -56.51 -2.28
CA ALA A 303 9.98 -57.31 -3.51
C ALA A 303 8.87 -57.18 -4.57
N MET A 304 9.23 -56.67 -5.75
CA MET A 304 8.93 -57.27 -7.06
C MET A 304 9.72 -56.52 -8.17
N ASN A 305 10.56 -57.29 -8.89
CA ASN A 305 11.21 -57.09 -10.20
C ASN A 305 11.47 -55.69 -10.78
N GLY A 306 12.75 -55.46 -11.09
CA GLY A 306 13.25 -54.35 -11.90
C GLY A 306 12.70 -54.33 -13.33
N PHE A 307 12.82 -53.15 -13.97
CA PHE A 307 12.25 -52.72 -15.25
C PHE A 307 10.90 -51.97 -15.20
N ALA A 308 10.74 -50.94 -14.35
CA ALA A 308 9.65 -49.96 -14.55
C ALA A 308 9.91 -48.52 -14.05
N LEU A 309 10.94 -48.26 -13.23
CA LEU A 309 11.07 -46.97 -12.54
C LEU A 309 11.65 -45.82 -13.38
N HIS A 310 12.41 -46.10 -14.44
CA HIS A 310 12.97 -45.03 -15.29
C HIS A 310 11.98 -44.40 -16.26
N LYS A 311 10.93 -45.12 -16.70
CA LYS A 311 9.93 -44.57 -17.63
C LYS A 311 8.88 -43.68 -16.95
N ILE A 312 8.57 -43.90 -15.67
CA ILE A 312 7.52 -43.14 -14.96
C ILE A 312 8.01 -41.73 -14.58
N SER A 313 9.29 -41.59 -14.21
CA SER A 313 9.93 -40.28 -13.95
C SER A 313 9.97 -39.39 -15.19
N ASP A 314 10.33 -39.94 -16.35
CA ASP A 314 10.39 -39.19 -17.60
C ASP A 314 9.01 -38.79 -18.13
N ILE A 315 8.00 -39.64 -17.94
CA ILE A 315 6.61 -39.33 -18.34
C ILE A 315 6.00 -38.26 -17.44
N ALA A 316 6.26 -38.30 -16.13
CA ALA A 316 5.77 -37.29 -15.19
C ALA A 316 6.42 -35.92 -15.45
N THR A 317 7.74 -35.89 -15.67
CA THR A 317 8.48 -34.66 -15.95
C THR A 317 8.06 -34.04 -17.29
N ARG A 318 7.84 -34.87 -18.33
CA ARG A 318 7.33 -34.41 -19.63
C ARG A 318 5.88 -33.92 -19.55
N ARG A 319 5.02 -34.58 -18.76
CA ARG A 319 3.63 -34.10 -18.55
C ARG A 319 3.58 -32.78 -17.80
N VAL A 320 4.46 -32.55 -16.83
CA VAL A 320 4.56 -31.27 -16.11
C VAL A 320 5.08 -30.16 -17.03
N HIS A 321 6.09 -30.44 -17.86
CA HIS A 321 6.56 -29.48 -18.88
C HIS A 321 5.50 -29.18 -19.95
N GLN A 322 4.73 -30.19 -20.38
CA GLN A 322 3.61 -29.98 -21.31
C GLN A 322 2.47 -29.18 -20.68
N LEU A 323 2.18 -29.38 -19.40
CA LEU A 323 1.21 -28.59 -18.64
C LEU A 323 1.68 -27.13 -18.48
N HIS A 324 2.97 -26.90 -18.21
CA HIS A 324 3.56 -25.56 -18.14
C HIS A 324 3.44 -24.83 -19.49
N HIS A 325 3.86 -25.45 -20.59
CA HIS A 325 3.72 -24.87 -21.93
C HIS A 325 2.27 -24.71 -22.38
N SER A 326 1.34 -25.53 -21.86
CA SER A 326 -0.09 -25.37 -22.12
C SER A 326 -0.70 -24.24 -21.30
N LEU A 327 -0.19 -23.95 -20.10
CA LEU A 327 -0.65 -22.85 -19.25
C LEU A 327 -0.11 -21.51 -19.75
N GLU A 328 1.17 -21.44 -20.14
CA GLU A 328 1.75 -20.25 -20.77
C GLU A 328 1.04 -19.92 -22.09
N ARG A 329 0.84 -20.90 -22.98
CA ARG A 329 0.09 -20.67 -24.22
C ARG A 329 -1.37 -20.27 -23.97
N ARG A 330 -2.02 -20.78 -22.92
CA ARG A 330 -3.38 -20.35 -22.56
C ARG A 330 -3.43 -18.94 -21.97
N LEU A 331 -2.38 -18.51 -21.26
CA LEU A 331 -2.24 -17.13 -20.78
C LEU A 331 -1.97 -16.18 -21.94
N ASP A 332 -1.12 -16.58 -22.89
CA ASP A 332 -0.82 -15.82 -24.11
C ASP A 332 -2.06 -15.73 -25.02
N ASP A 333 -2.77 -16.83 -25.28
CA ASP A 333 -4.02 -16.84 -26.06
C ASP A 333 -5.14 -16.05 -25.37
N TYR A 334 -5.19 -16.04 -24.04
CA TYR A 334 -6.15 -15.22 -23.28
C TYR A 334 -5.81 -13.72 -23.37
N GLN A 335 -4.53 -13.36 -23.41
CA GLN A 335 -4.07 -11.98 -23.59
C GLN A 335 -4.22 -11.49 -25.05
N LEU A 336 -3.91 -12.33 -26.03
CA LEU A 336 -4.10 -12.06 -27.47
C LEU A 336 -5.58 -11.94 -27.84
N ASN A 337 -6.45 -12.82 -27.35
CA ASN A 337 -7.91 -12.68 -27.54
C ASN A 337 -8.48 -11.44 -26.84
N ARG A 338 -7.86 -10.96 -25.76
CA ARG A 338 -8.22 -9.67 -25.14
C ARG A 338 -7.82 -8.49 -26.01
N GLN A 339 -6.60 -8.50 -26.58
CA GLN A 339 -6.16 -7.47 -27.53
C GLN A 339 -7.03 -7.45 -28.81
N SER A 340 -7.37 -8.61 -29.37
CA SER A 340 -8.21 -8.68 -30.57
C SER A 340 -9.65 -8.24 -30.32
N ASN A 341 -10.22 -8.56 -29.17
CA ASN A 341 -11.55 -8.08 -28.77
C ASN A 341 -11.54 -6.59 -28.45
N PHE A 342 -10.43 -6.04 -27.94
CA PHE A 342 -10.27 -4.60 -27.73
C PHE A 342 -10.17 -3.84 -29.07
N CYS A 343 -9.45 -4.38 -30.07
CA CYS A 343 -9.42 -3.82 -31.43
C CYS A 343 -10.81 -3.85 -32.11
N LYS A 344 -11.54 -4.97 -32.00
CA LYS A 344 -12.91 -5.08 -32.58
C LYS A 344 -13.91 -4.13 -31.93
N ILE A 345 -13.77 -3.83 -30.64
CA ILE A 345 -14.64 -2.86 -29.93
C ILE A 345 -14.30 -1.40 -30.33
N MET A 346 -13.04 -1.11 -30.67
CA MET A 346 -12.62 0.20 -31.19
C MET A 346 -13.09 0.41 -32.64
N ASP A 347 -13.02 -0.62 -33.50
CA ASP A 347 -13.51 -0.53 -34.88
C ASP A 347 -15.04 -0.41 -34.97
N HIS A 348 -15.78 -1.05 -34.06
CA HIS A 348 -17.24 -0.92 -34.03
C HIS A 348 -17.73 0.46 -33.55
N LYS A 349 -16.91 1.22 -32.81
CA LYS A 349 -17.25 2.58 -32.37
C LYS A 349 -16.97 3.66 -33.42
N HIS A 350 -16.21 3.36 -34.47
CA HIS A 350 -15.95 4.31 -35.56
C HIS A 350 -16.95 4.23 -36.74
N SER A 351 -17.94 3.33 -36.72
CA SER A 351 -18.86 3.11 -37.86
C SER A 351 -20.34 3.49 -37.65
N LYS A 352 -20.77 4.05 -36.51
CA LYS A 352 -22.20 4.43 -36.36
C LYS A 352 -22.39 5.83 -35.77
N GLY A 353 -22.38 6.81 -36.67
CA GLY A 353 -22.96 8.13 -36.44
C GLY A 353 -23.73 8.58 -37.67
N LYS A 354 -25.06 8.37 -37.69
CA LYS A 354 -26.06 9.23 -38.34
C LYS A 354 -27.51 8.79 -38.01
N THR A 355 -28.30 9.80 -37.65
CA THR A 355 -29.77 9.98 -37.74
C THR A 355 -30.77 9.32 -36.75
N SER A 356 -31.29 10.17 -35.85
CA SER A 356 -32.69 10.66 -35.69
C SER A 356 -33.88 9.75 -35.28
N TYR A 357 -34.47 10.08 -34.12
CA TYR A 357 -35.90 10.15 -33.70
C TYR A 357 -36.95 9.08 -34.11
N LYS A 358 -37.55 8.38 -33.12
CA LYS A 358 -38.96 8.55 -32.64
C LYS A 358 -39.42 7.43 -31.67
N ASN A 359 -40.34 7.82 -30.77
CA ASN A 359 -41.08 7.04 -29.76
C ASN A 359 -41.83 5.80 -30.30
N ASN A 360 -41.94 4.72 -29.50
CA ASN A 360 -43.23 4.24 -28.97
C ASN A 360 -43.15 3.05 -27.97
N LYS A 361 -44.26 2.94 -27.23
CA LYS A 361 -44.60 2.13 -26.04
C LYS A 361 -44.66 0.60 -26.20
N HIS A 362 -44.59 -0.06 -25.03
CA HIS A 362 -45.24 -1.31 -24.57
C HIS A 362 -45.03 -2.64 -25.33
N ASN A 363 -44.40 -3.63 -24.67
CA ASN A 363 -45.06 -4.85 -24.17
C ASN A 363 -44.03 -5.88 -23.62
N LYS A 364 -44.45 -6.61 -22.58
CA LYS A 364 -43.91 -7.89 -22.06
C LYS A 364 -45.16 -8.76 -21.75
N PRO A 365 -45.03 -10.08 -21.45
CA PRO A 365 -44.08 -11.08 -21.92
C PRO A 365 -44.75 -12.45 -22.26
N GLN A 366 -44.09 -13.33 -23.00
CA GLN A 366 -44.35 -14.79 -23.09
C GLN A 366 -43.09 -15.43 -23.70
N SER A 367 -42.75 -16.71 -23.58
CA SER A 367 -42.83 -17.76 -22.56
C SER A 367 -41.97 -18.92 -23.11
N SER A 368 -41.47 -19.78 -22.22
CA SER A 368 -40.98 -21.16 -22.47
C SER A 368 -39.80 -21.40 -23.43
N SER A 369 -38.72 -21.98 -22.90
CA SER A 369 -38.45 -23.41 -23.10
C SER A 369 -37.30 -23.88 -22.21
N LYS A 370 -37.53 -25.03 -21.58
CA LYS A 370 -36.58 -25.78 -20.75
C LYS A 370 -35.59 -26.50 -21.67
N SER A 371 -34.30 -26.48 -21.34
CA SER A 371 -33.39 -27.56 -21.70
C SER A 371 -32.55 -27.96 -20.49
N THR A 372 -32.61 -29.26 -20.25
CA THR A 372 -31.97 -30.01 -19.17
C THR A 372 -30.48 -30.14 -19.49
N GLN A 373 -29.60 -29.74 -18.57
CA GLN A 373 -28.21 -30.19 -18.57
C GLN A 373 -27.80 -30.49 -17.13
N GLU A 374 -27.50 -31.77 -16.90
CA GLU A 374 -26.99 -32.34 -15.66
C GLU A 374 -25.75 -31.57 -15.19
N GLN A 375 -25.83 -30.98 -14.00
CA GLN A 375 -24.68 -30.45 -13.30
C GLN A 375 -24.01 -31.57 -12.51
N ASN A 376 -22.97 -32.16 -13.08
CA ASN A 376 -21.93 -32.85 -12.30
C ASN A 376 -21.22 -31.81 -11.42
N SER A 377 -21.66 -31.67 -10.16
CA SER A 377 -21.00 -30.86 -9.15
C SER A 377 -19.72 -31.56 -8.68
N ILE A 378 -18.64 -31.40 -9.43
CA ILE A 378 -17.29 -31.63 -8.89
C ILE A 378 -17.02 -30.46 -7.94
N LEU A 379 -17.03 -30.74 -6.64
CA LEU A 379 -16.50 -29.88 -5.59
C LEU A 379 -15.03 -29.55 -5.94
N ARG A 380 -14.82 -28.40 -6.60
CA ARG A 380 -13.51 -27.76 -6.63
C ARG A 380 -13.31 -27.09 -5.29
N THR A 381 -12.67 -27.80 -4.37
CA THR A 381 -11.91 -27.16 -3.30
C THR A 381 -10.73 -26.46 -3.96
N ASP A 382 -10.91 -25.18 -4.31
CA ASP A 382 -9.81 -24.29 -4.68
C ASP A 382 -8.98 -24.06 -3.41
N TYR A 383 -7.97 -24.91 -3.20
CA TYR A 383 -6.89 -24.60 -2.28
C TYR A 383 -6.12 -23.42 -2.88
N GLN A 384 -6.49 -22.19 -2.52
CA GLN A 384 -5.66 -21.02 -2.77
C GLN A 384 -4.40 -21.15 -1.90
N LEU A 385 -3.33 -21.67 -2.49
CA LEU A 385 -2.02 -21.67 -1.88
C LEU A 385 -1.61 -20.20 -1.67
N GLN A 386 -1.69 -19.70 -0.43
CA GLN A 386 -1.26 -18.34 -0.12
C GLN A 386 0.26 -18.30 -0.06
N LEU A 387 0.86 -17.46 -0.90
CA LEU A 387 2.30 -17.24 -0.85
C LEU A 387 2.65 -16.34 0.34
N PRO A 388 3.76 -16.61 1.05
CA PRO A 388 4.19 -15.78 2.16
C PRO A 388 4.37 -14.32 1.73
N THR A 389 4.18 -13.35 2.63
CA THR A 389 4.36 -11.92 2.32
C THR A 389 5.77 -11.46 2.67
N TRP A 390 6.59 -11.15 1.67
CA TRP A 390 7.88 -10.51 1.89
C TRP A 390 7.69 -9.01 2.15
N VAL A 391 8.45 -8.48 3.11
CA VAL A 391 8.41 -7.07 3.50
C VAL A 391 9.70 -6.40 3.06
N LEU A 392 9.58 -5.36 2.23
CA LEU A 392 10.70 -4.53 1.83
C LEU A 392 10.66 -3.22 2.59
N TYR A 393 11.75 -2.90 3.27
CA TYR A 393 11.98 -1.58 3.86
C TYR A 393 12.97 -0.78 3.00
N CYS A 394 12.70 0.51 2.84
CA CYS A 394 13.56 1.46 2.13
C CYS A 394 13.78 2.72 2.97
N HIS A 395 15.05 3.04 3.25
CA HIS A 395 15.47 4.27 3.92
C HIS A 395 16.09 5.25 2.89
N PRO A 396 15.64 6.52 2.83
CA PRO A 396 16.08 7.45 1.80
C PRO A 396 17.57 7.85 1.90
N THR A 397 18.15 7.86 3.11
CA THR A 397 19.54 8.29 3.33
C THR A 397 20.58 7.17 3.46
N SER A 398 20.20 5.90 3.27
CA SER A 398 21.13 4.78 3.46
C SER A 398 20.91 3.66 2.44
N PRO A 399 21.79 3.53 1.42
CA PRO A 399 21.70 2.43 0.47
C PRO A 399 21.97 1.06 1.11
N SER A 400 22.62 1.01 2.28
CA SER A 400 22.80 -0.19 3.10
C SER A 400 21.56 -0.60 3.90
N SER A 401 20.50 0.23 3.93
CA SER A 401 19.27 -0.04 4.68
C SER A 401 18.14 -0.63 3.83
N THR A 402 18.42 -1.09 2.61
CA THR A 402 17.47 -1.89 1.84
C THR A 402 17.44 -3.29 2.43
N CYS A 403 16.68 -3.48 3.50
CA CYS A 403 16.56 -4.78 4.15
C CYS A 403 15.39 -5.54 3.51
N LYS A 404 15.69 -6.68 2.87
CA LYS A 404 14.66 -7.67 2.54
C LYS A 404 14.36 -8.43 3.82
N LEU A 405 13.28 -8.05 4.48
CA LEU A 405 12.75 -8.81 5.59
C LEU A 405 12.00 -9.97 4.95
N GLY A 406 12.69 -11.11 4.80
CA GLY A 406 12.10 -12.38 4.40
C GLY A 406 11.14 -12.85 5.47
N VAL A 407 10.01 -12.17 5.60
CA VAL A 407 8.92 -12.55 6.49
C VAL A 407 8.13 -13.62 5.75
N THR A 408 8.01 -14.79 6.37
CA THR A 408 7.24 -15.90 5.80
C THR A 408 5.98 -16.22 6.61
N SER A 409 5.78 -15.54 7.75
CA SER A 409 4.62 -15.66 8.64
C SER A 409 4.70 -14.62 9.77
N ALA A 410 3.63 -14.48 10.53
CA ALA A 410 3.53 -13.78 11.82
C ALA A 410 4.60 -14.26 12.80
N HIS A 411 4.94 -15.55 12.74
CA HIS A 411 6.01 -16.14 13.53
C HIS A 411 7.40 -15.57 13.14
N THR A 412 7.61 -15.25 11.87
CA THR A 412 8.85 -14.63 11.35
C THR A 412 8.94 -13.13 11.68
N LEU A 413 7.81 -12.41 11.71
CA LEU A 413 7.75 -11.02 12.21
C LEU A 413 8.16 -10.91 13.68
N LYS A 414 7.81 -11.92 14.49
CA LYS A 414 8.28 -12.03 15.88
C LYS A 414 9.77 -12.37 15.99
N THR A 415 10.44 -12.86 14.94
CA THR A 415 11.88 -13.19 14.96
C THR A 415 12.77 -12.13 14.32
N LEU A 416 12.19 -11.09 13.69
CA LEU A 416 12.89 -9.83 13.42
C LEU A 416 13.51 -9.20 14.68
N ILE A 417 12.97 -9.60 15.84
CA ILE A 417 13.36 -9.27 17.22
C ILE A 417 14.73 -9.87 17.61
N ALA A 418 15.18 -10.96 16.99
CA ALA A 418 16.44 -11.60 17.33
C ALA A 418 17.56 -11.16 16.37
N GLY A 419 18.48 -10.34 16.86
CA GLY A 419 19.85 -10.31 16.34
C GLY A 419 20.44 -11.73 16.38
N PRO A 420 21.46 -12.04 15.57
CA PRO A 420 22.13 -13.33 15.68
C PRO A 420 22.57 -13.48 17.14
N ALA A 421 22.15 -14.57 17.80
CA ALA A 421 22.82 -15.00 19.02
C ALA A 421 24.31 -15.02 18.69
N LEU A 422 25.12 -14.30 19.46
CA LEU A 422 26.57 -14.47 19.51
C LEU A 422 26.82 -15.93 19.90
N GLY A 423 26.81 -16.80 18.92
CA GLY A 423 27.31 -18.16 19.02
C GLY A 423 28.83 -18.05 19.03
N HIS A 424 29.41 -18.40 20.17
CA HIS A 424 30.82 -18.71 20.32
C HIS A 424 31.36 -19.46 19.10
N LEU A 425 32.43 -18.93 18.52
CA LEU A 425 33.62 -19.67 18.08
C LEU A 425 34.82 -18.72 18.11
#